data_AF-A0A5B2YTD2-F1
#
_entry.id   AF-A0A5B2YTD2-F1
#
_cell.length_a   1.000
_cell.length_b   1.000
_cell.length_c   1.000
_cell.angle_alpha   90.00
_cell.angle_beta   90.00
_cell.angle_gamma   90.00
#
_symmetry.space_group_name_H-M   'P 1'
#
loop_
_entity.id
_entity.type
_entity.pdbx_description
1 polymer ?
#
loop_
_entity_poly.entity_id
_entity_poly.type
_entity_poly.pdbx_seq_one_letter_code
_entity_poly.pdbx_strand_id
1 'polypeptide(L)'
;MEVITVKVIEKEISKVPNEYLRIYDTIQNSKDKYITKSKILNLMGYESNSTNERWLRNAISKLIDYYGYPIGCSYKKHERGYYIITTDEEKHQAMQNLKKLADGSMRHYEALKRIEL
;
A
#
# COMPACT_ATOMS: atom_id res chain seq x y z
N MET A 1 -23.89 -6.20 -27.02
CA MET A 1 -22.94 -5.90 -25.93
C MET A 1 -23.69 -6.05 -24.62
N GLU A 2 -23.47 -7.15 -23.90
CA GLU A 2 -24.05 -7.30 -22.56
C GLU A 2 -23.27 -6.43 -21.57
N VAL A 3 -23.99 -5.50 -20.94
CA VAL A 3 -23.42 -4.62 -19.91
C VAL A 3 -23.44 -5.40 -18.60
N ILE A 4 -22.30 -6.00 -18.25
CA ILE A 4 -22.12 -6.64 -16.95
C ILE A 4 -22.21 -5.55 -15.87
N THR A 5 -23.33 -5.51 -15.17
CA THR A 5 -23.53 -4.61 -14.03
C THR A 5 -22.83 -5.21 -12.82
N VAL A 6 -21.66 -4.68 -12.47
CA VAL A 6 -20.95 -5.09 -11.25
C VAL A 6 -21.75 -4.59 -10.05
N LYS A 7 -22.42 -5.49 -9.34
CA LYS A 7 -22.97 -5.19 -8.01
C LYS A 7 -21.80 -4.95 -7.06
N VAL A 8 -21.54 -3.70 -6.72
CA VAL A 8 -20.66 -3.36 -5.60
C VAL A 8 -21.35 -3.86 -4.35
N ILE A 9 -20.84 -4.95 -3.77
CA ILE A 9 -21.27 -5.41 -2.46
C ILE A 9 -20.70 -4.38 -1.49
N GLU A 10 -21.54 -3.47 -0.99
CA GLU A 10 -21.19 -2.58 0.11
C GLU A 10 -20.91 -3.45 1.33
N LYS A 11 -19.63 -3.76 1.54
CA LYS A 11 -19.17 -4.46 2.73
C LYS A 11 -19.35 -3.48 3.89
N GLU A 12 -20.12 -3.85 4.91
CA GLU A 12 -20.16 -3.09 6.16
C GLU A 12 -18.72 -2.87 6.63
N ILE A 13 -18.27 -1.61 6.56
CA ILE A 13 -16.90 -1.26 6.94
C ILE A 13 -16.86 -1.35 8.47
N SER A 14 -16.35 -2.48 8.97
CA SER A 14 -16.02 -2.63 10.38
C SER A 14 -15.10 -1.48 10.82
N LYS A 15 -15.26 -0.99 12.05
CA LYS A 15 -14.41 0.07 12.60
C LYS A 15 -12.93 -0.24 12.38
N VAL A 16 -12.16 0.76 11.90
CA VAL A 16 -10.73 0.64 11.68
C VAL A 16 -10.04 0.22 12.99
N PRO A 17 -9.20 -0.83 13.00
CA PRO A 17 -8.47 -1.21 14.19
C PRO A 17 -7.57 -0.07 14.69
N ASN A 18 -7.55 0.16 16.01
CA ASN A 18 -6.74 1.23 16.62
C ASN A 18 -5.25 1.12 16.25
N GLU A 19 -4.74 -0.11 16.14
CA GLU A 19 -3.34 -0.34 15.75
C GLU A 19 -3.06 0.12 14.31
N TYR A 20 -4.05 0.04 13.42
CA TYR A 20 -3.91 0.54 12.05
C TYR A 20 -3.96 2.08 12.03
N LEU A 21 -4.80 2.68 12.87
CA LEU A 21 -4.81 4.14 13.04
C LEU A 21 -3.45 4.65 13.55
N ARG A 22 -2.84 3.96 14.52
CA ARG A 22 -1.48 4.29 14.98
C ARG A 22 -0.44 4.26 13.86
N ILE A 23 -0.55 3.32 12.90
CA ILE A 23 0.33 3.30 11.72
C ILE A 23 0.13 4.57 10.90
N TYR A 24 -1.11 4.91 10.59
CA TYR A 24 -1.44 6.11 9.81
C TYR A 24 -0.94 7.38 10.51
N ASP A 25 -1.20 7.52 11.81
CA ASP A 25 -0.74 8.66 12.61
C ASP A 25 0.80 8.73 12.63
N THR A 26 1.49 7.60 12.69
CA THR A 26 2.96 7.56 12.64
C THR A 26 3.50 8.06 11.30
N ILE A 27 2.83 7.72 10.18
CA ILE A 27 3.21 8.20 8.85
C ILE A 27 2.87 9.69 8.71
N GLN A 28 1.66 10.10 9.11
CA GLN A 28 1.19 11.48 8.99
C GLN A 28 2.02 12.47 9.82
N ASN A 29 2.39 12.09 11.03
CA ASN A 29 3.15 12.96 11.95
C ASN A 29 4.67 12.80 11.79
N SER A 30 5.14 12.08 10.78
CA SER A 30 6.56 11.98 10.45
C SER A 30 7.11 13.35 10.06
N LYS A 31 8.31 13.69 10.56
CA LYS A 31 9.05 14.88 10.12
C LYS A 31 9.49 14.80 8.65
N ASP A 32 9.72 13.58 8.17
CA ASP A 32 10.09 13.32 6.78
C ASP A 32 8.83 12.99 5.98
N LYS A 33 8.71 13.54 4.78
CA LYS A 33 7.60 13.21 3.85
C LYS A 33 7.51 11.70 3.58
N TYR A 34 8.65 11.02 3.47
CA TYR A 34 8.74 9.59 3.22
C TYR A 34 9.34 8.88 4.44
N ILE A 35 8.66 7.86 4.96
CA ILE A 35 9.08 7.11 6.14
C ILE A 35 9.23 5.61 5.83
N THR A 36 10.36 5.02 6.22
CA THR A 36 10.65 3.61 5.97
C THR A 36 9.88 2.68 6.91
N LYS A 37 9.66 1.42 6.48
CA LYS A 37 9.06 0.37 7.32
C LYS A 37 9.75 0.24 8.68
N SER A 38 11.09 0.18 8.68
CA SER A 38 11.87 0.05 9.90
C SER A 38 11.65 1.24 10.84
N LYS A 39 11.58 2.46 10.32
CA LYS A 39 11.31 3.66 11.12
C LYS A 39 9.89 3.66 11.68
N ILE A 40 8.88 3.27 10.89
CA ILE A 40 7.49 3.10 11.39
C ILE A 40 7.46 2.08 12.53
N LEU A 41 8.03 0.88 12.33
CA LEU A 41 8.04 -0.17 13.35
C LEU A 41 8.73 0.29 14.63
N ASN A 42 9.90 0.90 14.52
CA ASN A 42 10.65 1.40 15.68
C ASN A 42 9.86 2.46 16.46
N LEU A 43 9.20 3.41 15.76
CA LEU A 43 8.37 4.45 16.40
C LEU A 43 7.12 3.86 17.08
N MET A 44 6.63 2.73 16.59
CA MET A 44 5.51 2.01 17.17
C MET A 44 5.90 1.06 18.32
N GLY A 45 7.20 0.87 18.58
CA GLY A 45 7.73 -0.02 19.61
C GLY A 45 7.95 -1.48 19.16
N TYR A 46 7.96 -1.73 17.85
CA TYR A 46 8.20 -3.06 17.28
C TYR A 46 9.63 -3.22 16.77
N GLU A 47 10.18 -4.42 16.93
CA GLU A 47 11.44 -4.79 16.29
C GLU A 47 11.29 -4.82 14.76
N SER A 48 12.27 -4.26 14.05
CA SER A 48 12.35 -4.30 12.59
C SER A 48 12.83 -5.67 12.10
N ASN A 49 11.92 -6.64 12.00
CA ASN A 49 12.15 -7.96 11.42
C ASN A 49 11.16 -8.30 10.28
N SER A 50 11.41 -9.38 9.54
CA SER A 50 10.63 -9.74 8.34
C SER A 50 9.16 -10.01 8.63
N THR A 51 8.83 -10.57 9.80
CA THR A 51 7.46 -10.84 10.25
C THR A 51 6.70 -9.54 10.49
N ASN A 52 7.28 -8.63 11.28
CA ASN A 52 6.66 -7.34 11.58
C ASN A 52 6.55 -6.46 10.34
N GLU A 53 7.54 -6.49 9.45
CA GLU A 53 7.47 -5.78 8.17
C GLU A 53 6.36 -6.31 7.25
N ARG A 54 6.14 -7.63 7.24
CA ARG A 54 5.05 -8.25 6.48
C ARG A 54 3.70 -7.84 7.07
N TRP A 55 3.56 -7.89 8.38
CA TRP A 55 2.37 -7.44 9.08
C TRP A 55 2.06 -5.96 8.79
N LEU A 56 3.06 -5.08 8.90
CA LEU A 56 2.92 -3.65 8.60
C LEU A 56 2.46 -3.41 7.17
N ARG A 57 3.04 -4.11 6.18
CA ARG A 57 2.60 -4.00 4.79
C ARG A 57 1.13 -4.40 4.62
N ASN A 58 0.70 -5.49 5.27
CA ASN A 58 -0.69 -5.95 5.20
C ASN A 58 -1.65 -4.95 5.86
N ALA A 59 -1.26 -4.37 7.00
CA ALA A 59 -2.05 -3.35 7.68
C ALA A 59 -2.20 -2.08 6.84
N ILE A 60 -1.11 -1.59 6.24
CA ILE A 60 -1.14 -0.45 5.30
C ILE A 60 -1.99 -0.75 4.07
N SER A 61 -1.85 -1.95 3.48
CA SER A 61 -2.69 -2.34 2.34
C SER A 61 -4.18 -2.32 2.72
N LYS A 62 -4.53 -2.78 3.93
CA LYS A 62 -5.90 -2.70 4.41
C LYS A 62 -6.40 -1.27 4.62
N LEU A 63 -5.56 -0.41 5.18
CA LEU A 63 -5.84 1.03 5.31
C LEU A 63 -6.17 1.66 3.96
N ILE A 64 -5.43 1.32 2.91
CA ILE A 64 -5.65 1.84 1.56
C ILE A 64 -6.91 1.22 0.94
N ASP A 65 -6.92 -0.11 0.79
CA ASP A 65 -7.88 -0.82 -0.08
C ASP A 65 -9.28 -0.92 0.53
N TYR A 66 -9.37 -1.09 1.85
CA TYR A 66 -10.65 -1.30 2.54
C TYR A 66 -11.15 -0.06 3.26
N TYR A 67 -10.23 0.77 3.76
CA TYR A 67 -10.58 1.93 4.58
C TYR A 67 -10.36 3.27 3.87
N GLY A 68 -9.81 3.28 2.65
CA GLY A 68 -9.70 4.48 1.81
C GLY A 68 -8.67 5.51 2.30
N TYR A 69 -7.70 5.11 3.12
CA TYR A 69 -6.69 6.05 3.63
C TYR A 69 -5.68 6.43 2.53
N PRO A 70 -5.29 7.71 2.43
CA PRO A 70 -4.47 8.23 1.34
C PRO A 70 -2.98 7.95 1.57
N ILE A 71 -2.57 6.68 1.57
CA ILE A 71 -1.17 6.28 1.78
C ILE A 71 -0.54 5.87 0.44
N GLY A 72 0.56 6.53 0.10
CA GLY A 72 1.41 6.18 -1.04
C GLY A 72 2.67 5.43 -0.60
N CYS A 73 3.36 4.83 -1.57
CA CYS A 73 4.65 4.17 -1.36
C CYS A 73 5.60 4.51 -2.52
N SER A 74 6.82 4.89 -2.21
CA SER A 74 7.87 5.16 -3.20
C SER A 74 9.10 4.30 -2.93
N TYR A 75 9.72 3.88 -4.03
CA TYR A 75 10.92 3.02 -4.05
C TYR A 75 12.16 3.78 -4.54
N LYS A 76 12.04 5.07 -4.90
CA LYS A 76 13.19 5.87 -5.33
C LYS A 76 14.15 6.07 -4.16
N LYS A 77 15.46 6.06 -4.42
CA LYS A 77 16.51 6.08 -3.38
C LYS A 77 16.34 7.19 -2.34
N HIS A 78 15.94 8.39 -2.76
CA HIS A 78 15.79 9.57 -1.90
C HIS A 78 14.34 9.81 -1.41
N GLU A 79 13.39 9.00 -1.86
CA GLU A 79 11.96 9.09 -1.52
C GLU A 79 11.47 7.75 -0.96
N ARG A 80 12.36 6.93 -0.41
CA ARG A 80 12.04 5.54 -0.09
C ARG A 80 11.17 5.45 1.15
N GLY A 81 9.98 4.89 1.01
CA GLY A 81 9.07 4.64 2.14
C GLY A 81 7.61 4.93 1.82
N TYR A 82 6.80 4.94 2.87
CA TYR A 82 5.41 5.35 2.82
C TYR A 82 5.27 6.84 3.06
N TYR A 83 4.20 7.43 2.55
CA TYR A 83 3.89 8.85 2.71
C TYR A 83 2.39 9.06 2.64
N ILE A 84 1.90 10.17 3.20
CA ILE A 84 0.51 10.60 3.01
C ILE A 84 0.40 11.35 1.68
N ILE A 85 -0.51 10.90 0.83
CA ILE A 85 -0.87 11.55 -0.44
C ILE A 85 -1.69 12.79 -0.09
N THR A 86 -1.18 13.95 -0.48
CA THR A 86 -1.79 15.26 -0.21
C THR A 86 -2.07 16.05 -1.48
N THR A 87 -1.57 15.61 -2.64
CA THR A 87 -1.77 16.27 -3.93
C THR A 87 -2.23 15.30 -5.01
N ASP A 88 -2.89 15.82 -6.05
CA ASP A 88 -3.29 15.00 -7.20
C ASP A 88 -2.08 14.43 -7.94
N GLU A 89 -0.96 15.18 -8.02
CA GLU A 89 0.27 14.69 -8.63
C GLU A 89 0.80 13.45 -7.90
N GLU A 90 0.83 13.49 -6.56
CA GLU A 90 1.23 12.34 -5.73
C GLU A 90 0.31 11.14 -5.92
N LYS A 91 -1.00 11.39 -6.07
CA LYS A 91 -2.00 10.35 -6.36
C LYS A 91 -1.76 9.72 -7.74
N HIS A 92 -1.58 10.53 -8.78
CA HIS A 92 -1.31 10.06 -10.13
C HIS A 92 -0.01 9.25 -10.19
N GLN A 93 1.05 9.71 -9.52
CA GLN A 93 2.31 8.98 -9.44
C GLN A 93 2.15 7.63 -8.73
N ALA A 94 1.41 7.58 -7.61
CA ALA A 94 1.12 6.33 -6.91
C ALA A 94 0.36 5.34 -7.80
N MET A 95 -0.67 5.82 -8.53
CA MET A 95 -1.42 5.02 -9.50
C MET A 95 -0.54 4.48 -10.63
N GLN A 96 0.33 5.32 -11.20
CA GLN A 96 1.25 4.89 -12.27
C GLN A 96 2.24 3.82 -11.78
N ASN A 97 2.74 3.96 -10.55
CA ASN A 97 3.65 2.97 -9.97
C ASN A 97 2.95 1.61 -9.79
N LEU A 98 1.71 1.60 -9.30
CA LEU A 98 0.90 0.38 -9.18
C LEU A 98 0.63 -0.27 -10.54
N LYS A 99 0.27 0.53 -11.55
CA LYS A 99 0.06 0.03 -12.92
C LYS A 99 1.32 -0.65 -13.47
N LYS A 100 2.50 -0.04 -13.33
CA LYS A 100 3.77 -0.63 -13.77
C LYS A 100 4.06 -1.97 -13.10
N LEU A 101 3.75 -2.10 -11.81
CA LEU A 101 3.90 -3.36 -11.08
C LEU A 101 2.95 -4.43 -11.61
N ALA A 102 1.67 -4.09 -11.80
CA ALA A 102 0.67 -5.00 -12.36
C ALA A 102 1.07 -5.46 -13.77
N ASP A 103 1.52 -4.54 -14.63
CA ASP A 103 2.01 -4.85 -15.97
C ASP A 103 3.22 -5.82 -15.91
N GLY A 104 4.13 -5.61 -14.96
CA GLY A 104 5.27 -6.49 -14.72
C GLY A 104 4.85 -7.89 -14.28
N SER A 105 3.92 -7.99 -13.34
CA SER A 105 3.34 -9.26 -12.89
C SER A 105 2.65 -10.00 -14.04
N MET A 106 1.90 -9.30 -14.89
CA MET A 106 1.23 -9.89 -16.05
C MET A 106 2.25 -10.43 -17.07
N ARG A 107 3.32 -9.70 -17.36
CA ARG A 107 4.41 -10.21 -18.24
C ARG A 107 5.03 -11.49 -17.68
N HIS A 108 5.24 -11.57 -16.38
CA HIS A 108 5.76 -12.77 -15.73
C HIS A 108 4.78 -13.94 -15.83
N TYR A 109 3.49 -13.68 -15.57
CA TYR A 109 2.43 -14.68 -15.72
C TYR A 109 2.37 -15.27 -17.14
N GLU A 110 2.44 -14.42 -18.17
CA GLU A 110 2.46 -14.87 -19.57
C GLU A 110 3.73 -15.64 -19.95
N ALA A 111 4.87 -15.36 -19.32
CA ALA A 111 6.08 -16.16 -19.51
C ALA A 111 5.93 -17.58 -18.91
N LEU A 112 5.31 -17.69 -17.72
CA LEU A 112 5.07 -18.98 -17.07
C LEU A 112 4.16 -19.90 -17.89
N LYS A 113 3.13 -19.34 -18.56
CA LYS A 113 2.23 -20.09 -19.45
C LYS A 113 2.95 -20.78 -20.62
N ARG A 114 4.13 -20.31 -21.01
CA ARG A 114 4.90 -20.85 -22.15
C ARG A 114 5.86 -21.97 -21.77
N ILE A 115 5.97 -22.29 -20.48
CA ILE A 115 6.80 -23.40 -20.00
C ILE A 115 6.03 -24.70 -20.25
N GLU A 116 6.58 -25.59 -21.07
CA GLU A 116 6.14 -26.99 -21.19
C GLU A 116 6.81 -27.83 -20.10
N LEU A 117 6.06 -28.71 -19.45
CA LEU A 117 6.51 -29.60 -18.37
C LEU A 117 6.32 -31.06 -18.77
#